data_AF-A0A0R1KZZ4-F1
#
_entry.id   AF-A0A0R1KZZ4-F1
#
_cell.length_a   1.000
_cell.length_b   1.000
_cell.length_c   1.000
_cell.angle_alpha   90.00
_cell.angle_beta   90.00
_cell.angle_gamma   90.00
#
_symmetry.space_group_name_H-M   'P 1'
#
loop_
_entity.id
_entity.type
_entity.pdbx_description
1 polymer ?
#
loop_
_entity_poly.entity_id
_entity_poly.type
_entity_poly.pdbx_seq_one_letter_code
_entity_poly.pdbx_strand_id
1 'polypeptide(L)'
;MSDQTGRLSLTRAVRWLVTFVAAFIFGGLLIHQSAIEAADNEVTYTLHSMDINGNHIHSSFNNKQVMVPISKYDTLDVSKEVPLTFNNGRYVLKGYHTDNKSEQHIMYYEELNQKTDSEKLKRLADLNVYNPHRAADDKEVNVYFAYQDTQNPLPETIKLTPDALQREAGKIKIFYTDVNGKELKPSIKYDFDKVPDPDSSFQMEFDGYRYIAAVIRNPKPYGTYVYSDSKMYANMETNVDDLLFQAILQPNYMRGIAMRPKQHASGSTATFVYEKYAANLTIEYLDESGKAMADHPAQTKQLPLNTGYSEEAPEIAGYTVVGDKKVAGKISDDTKITFKYKKNTVPPTPNNNKGSNSTITPATNSSSNTGQSTNATNNQMPTPRTLPDGTQLPNYAATEGTVVYATKAIYMYKHANFKKNQRIAKYPKAKRVNRPMFVVTDYARSNGGALRYKVKDVNHHSKTAGKVGYITANRKSVEKVYYASMPKNKKMTVISKKGVNVYKNANLTKKVKNYKTGSHLKVKKIVKHNLTTRYELSNGYYMTANKKLVIHGIY
;
A
#
# COMPACT_ATOMS: atom_id res chain seq x y z
N MET A 1 -31.71 45.60 32.14
CA MET A 1 -31.28 46.98 32.41
C MET A 1 -30.79 46.99 33.85
N SER A 2 -29.57 47.35 34.23
CA SER A 2 -28.43 47.94 33.55
C SER A 2 -27.14 47.31 34.08
N ASP A 3 -26.05 47.76 33.50
CA ASP A 3 -24.78 47.10 33.31
C ASP A 3 -23.76 47.27 34.45
N GLN A 4 -22.72 46.44 34.37
CA GLN A 4 -21.34 46.64 34.84
C GLN A 4 -21.00 46.71 36.34
N THR A 5 -20.16 45.74 36.76
CA THR A 5 -18.95 46.06 37.53
C THR A 5 -17.94 44.92 37.44
N GLY A 6 -16.71 45.29 37.06
CA GLY A 6 -15.59 44.38 36.98
C GLY A 6 -14.87 44.20 38.33
N ARG A 7 -14.28 43.01 38.42
CA ARG A 7 -12.96 42.66 39.00
C ARG A 7 -12.74 42.69 40.53
N LEU A 8 -12.41 41.48 40.98
CA LEU A 8 -11.32 41.07 41.90
C LEU A 8 -11.46 41.38 43.39
N SER A 9 -11.53 40.33 44.23
CA SER A 9 -10.35 39.93 45.03
C SER A 9 -10.52 38.56 45.71
N LEU A 10 -9.36 37.95 45.98
CA LEU A 10 -9.07 36.62 46.50
C LEU A 10 -9.64 36.30 47.89
N THR A 11 -9.89 35.01 48.14
CA THR A 11 -9.37 34.36 49.37
C THR A 11 -9.25 32.83 49.21
N ARG A 12 -8.01 32.33 49.41
CA ARG A 12 -7.52 31.08 50.07
C ARG A 12 -8.47 29.86 50.11
N ALA A 13 -8.05 28.61 50.00
CA ALA A 13 -6.78 27.89 49.82
C ALA A 13 -7.16 26.39 49.70
N VAL A 14 -6.27 25.54 49.17
CA VAL A 14 -5.79 24.27 49.76
C VAL A 14 -5.06 23.42 48.71
N ARG A 15 -3.93 22.87 49.16
CA ARG A 15 -2.88 22.10 48.49
C ARG A 15 -3.37 20.90 47.68
N TRP A 16 -2.78 20.69 46.49
CA TRP A 16 -2.26 19.38 46.07
C TRP A 16 -0.90 19.57 45.38
N LEU A 17 0.05 18.76 45.82
CA LEU A 17 1.41 18.67 45.33
C LEU A 17 1.39 18.01 43.94
N VAL A 18 1.74 18.73 42.87
CA VAL A 18 2.06 18.14 41.56
C VAL A 18 3.34 18.77 41.05
N THR A 19 4.45 18.06 41.23
CA THR A 19 5.72 18.35 40.59
C THR A 19 5.58 18.12 39.09
N PHE A 20 5.62 19.20 38.31
CA PHE A 20 5.76 19.15 36.86
C PHE A 20 7.18 18.66 36.52
N VAL A 21 7.30 17.45 35.98
CA VAL A 21 8.49 17.06 35.23
C VAL A 21 8.12 17.17 33.74
N ALA A 22 8.36 18.35 33.19
CA ALA A 22 8.55 18.51 31.76
C ALA A 22 9.89 17.86 31.41
N ALA A 23 9.85 16.61 30.92
CA ALA A 23 11.04 15.93 30.44
C ALA A 23 11.25 16.25 28.96
N PHE A 24 12.20 17.14 28.73
CA PHE A 24 12.92 17.40 27.49
C PHE A 24 13.06 16.15 26.59
N ILE A 25 12.53 16.25 25.38
CA ILE A 25 12.89 15.41 24.24
C ILE A 25 13.55 16.35 23.23
N PHE A 26 14.88 16.44 23.26
CA PHE A 26 15.80 16.52 22.12
C PHE A 26 17.21 16.79 22.68
N GLY A 27 18.20 16.05 22.17
CA GLY A 27 19.58 16.18 22.63
C GLY A 27 20.42 14.93 22.38
N GLY A 28 20.53 14.52 21.12
CA GLY A 28 21.83 14.03 20.68
C GLY A 28 22.63 15.24 20.25
N LEU A 29 23.69 15.62 20.97
CA LEU A 29 24.88 16.19 20.35
C LEU A 29 26.03 16.30 21.36
N LEU A 30 27.19 15.76 20.97
CA LEU A 30 28.48 16.38 21.24
C LEU A 30 29.32 16.15 19.98
N ILE A 31 29.12 17.01 18.98
CA ILE A 31 30.25 17.63 18.30
C ILE A 31 30.52 18.91 19.08
N HIS A 32 31.79 19.23 19.29
CA HIS A 32 32.20 20.43 20.00
C HIS A 32 31.52 21.69 19.45
N GLN A 33 30.81 22.35 20.37
CA GLN A 33 30.63 23.78 20.57
C GLN A 33 30.91 24.72 19.39
N SER A 34 29.83 25.31 18.87
CA SER A 34 29.53 26.74 19.11
C SER A 34 28.03 26.98 18.87
N ALA A 35 27.43 27.86 19.69
CA ALA A 35 26.03 28.31 19.67
C ALA A 35 24.96 27.33 20.21
N ILE A 36 24.96 27.18 21.54
CA ILE A 36 23.78 26.73 22.31
C ILE A 36 22.82 27.93 22.39
N GLU A 37 21.98 28.11 21.36
CA GLU A 37 20.76 28.97 21.42
C GLU A 37 19.72 28.73 20.30
N ALA A 38 19.89 27.77 19.35
CA ALA A 38 19.08 27.73 18.12
C ALA A 38 18.06 26.58 17.95
N ALA A 39 18.08 25.52 18.77
CA ALA A 39 17.33 24.28 18.46
C ALA A 39 15.79 24.38 18.54
N ASP A 40 15.23 25.41 19.18
CA ASP A 40 13.78 25.63 19.22
C ASP A 40 13.22 26.43 18.04
N ASN A 41 14.10 26.92 17.16
CA ASN A 41 13.77 27.88 16.10
C ASN A 41 14.03 27.36 14.69
N GLU A 42 13.95 26.06 14.40
CA GLU A 42 14.16 25.50 13.05
C GLU A 42 13.04 24.55 12.59
N VAL A 43 12.82 24.50 11.27
CA VAL A 43 11.91 23.58 10.57
C VAL A 43 12.75 22.63 9.72
N THR A 44 12.44 21.33 9.78
CA THR A 44 13.11 20.29 8.99
C THR A 44 12.26 19.89 7.79
N TYR A 45 12.79 20.11 6.58
CA TYR A 45 12.17 19.67 5.34
C TYR A 45 12.77 18.35 4.88
N THR A 46 11.96 17.30 4.79
CA THR A 46 12.38 15.99 4.27
C THR A 46 11.96 15.84 2.81
N LEU A 47 12.95 15.63 1.94
CA LEU A 47 12.73 15.60 0.49
C LEU A 47 12.36 14.19 0.01
N HIS A 48 11.36 14.11 -0.87
CA HIS A 48 10.89 12.87 -1.49
C HIS A 48 10.70 13.05 -2.99
N SER A 49 10.89 11.97 -3.73
CA SER A 49 10.59 11.90 -5.16
C SER A 49 9.42 10.95 -5.40
N MET A 50 8.53 11.37 -6.30
CA MET A 50 7.43 10.57 -6.82
C MET A 50 7.26 10.78 -8.31
N ASP A 51 6.59 9.85 -8.98
CA ASP A 51 6.11 10.07 -10.34
C ASP A 51 4.81 10.90 -10.32
N ILE A 52 4.42 11.42 -11.48
CA ILE A 52 3.17 12.18 -11.66
C ILE A 52 1.88 11.35 -11.43
N ASN A 53 1.98 10.05 -11.15
CA ASN A 53 0.86 9.18 -10.77
C ASN A 53 0.85 8.89 -9.25
N GLY A 54 1.74 9.55 -8.50
CA GLY A 54 1.87 9.44 -7.05
C GLY A 54 2.63 8.22 -6.57
N ASN A 55 3.31 7.48 -7.45
CA ASN A 55 4.15 6.36 -7.05
C ASN A 55 5.51 6.88 -6.61
N HIS A 56 6.05 6.35 -5.50
CA HIS A 56 7.40 6.67 -5.10
C HIS A 56 8.42 6.23 -6.16
N ILE A 57 9.37 7.11 -6.47
CA ILE A 57 10.50 6.81 -7.34
C ILE A 57 11.79 6.80 -6.52
N HIS A 58 12.81 6.10 -7.01
CA HIS A 58 14.10 6.06 -6.34
C HIS A 58 14.98 7.21 -6.81
N SER A 59 15.30 8.14 -5.91
CA SER A 59 16.27 9.21 -6.15
C SER A 59 17.35 9.24 -5.06
N SER A 60 18.49 9.86 -5.38
CA SER A 60 19.61 10.05 -4.45
C SER A 60 19.29 11.05 -3.32
N PHE A 61 18.23 11.85 -3.47
CA PHE A 61 17.82 12.86 -2.50
C PHE A 61 16.67 12.41 -1.59
N ASN A 62 16.06 11.24 -1.83
CA ASN A 62 15.02 10.72 -0.96
C ASN A 62 15.49 10.63 0.51
N ASN A 63 14.71 11.22 1.41
CA ASN A 63 14.99 11.37 2.85
C ASN A 63 16.17 12.28 3.20
N LYS A 64 16.72 13.06 2.25
CA LYS A 64 17.59 14.18 2.61
C LYS A 64 16.78 15.20 3.40
N GLN A 65 17.43 15.80 4.39
CA GLN A 65 16.83 16.80 5.26
C GLN A 65 17.52 18.14 5.04
N VAL A 66 16.71 19.18 4.87
CA VAL A 66 17.16 20.58 4.81
C VAL A 66 16.55 21.29 6.02
N MET A 67 17.39 21.87 6.86
CA MET A 67 16.96 22.56 8.08
C MET A 67 16.98 24.06 7.82
N VAL A 68 15.87 24.74 8.12
CA VAL A 68 15.70 26.18 7.86
C VAL A 68 15.23 26.86 9.15
N PRO A 69 15.80 28.02 9.52
CA PRO A 69 15.30 28.81 10.65
C PRO A 69 13.81 29.15 10.50
N ILE A 70 13.06 29.11 11.59
CA ILE A 70 11.63 29.49 11.67
C ILE A 70 11.43 30.94 11.21
N SER A 71 12.44 31.81 11.30
CA SER A 71 12.39 33.18 10.76
C SER A 71 12.42 33.25 9.22
N LYS A 72 12.74 32.15 8.53
CA LYS A 72 12.84 32.02 7.06
C LYS A 72 11.96 30.87 6.56
N TYR A 73 10.76 30.74 7.10
CA TYR A 73 9.91 29.57 6.85
C TYR A 73 9.14 29.61 5.52
N ASP A 74 9.21 30.72 4.78
CA ASP A 74 8.41 30.91 3.58
C ASP A 74 9.08 30.31 2.34
N THR A 75 10.42 30.18 2.36
CA THR A 75 11.20 29.71 1.23
C THR A 75 12.26 28.68 1.60
N LEU A 76 12.59 27.81 0.64
CA LEU A 76 13.48 26.66 0.82
C LEU A 76 14.44 26.53 -0.38
N ASP A 77 15.75 26.54 -0.13
CA ASP A 77 16.77 26.24 -1.15
C ASP A 77 17.04 24.72 -1.18
N VAL A 78 16.69 24.09 -2.30
CA VAL A 78 16.93 22.67 -2.61
C VAL A 78 17.67 22.50 -3.93
N SER A 79 18.24 23.58 -4.48
CA SER A 79 18.85 23.62 -5.80
C SER A 79 20.05 22.67 -5.95
N LYS A 80 20.71 22.30 -4.84
CA LYS A 80 21.84 21.37 -4.81
C LYS A 80 21.41 19.91 -4.64
N GLU A 81 20.21 19.68 -4.13
CA GLU A 81 19.70 18.38 -3.75
C GLU A 81 18.81 17.78 -4.83
N VAL A 82 17.96 18.61 -5.44
CA VAL A 82 16.89 18.22 -6.34
C VAL A 82 17.29 18.54 -7.78
N PRO A 83 17.63 17.53 -8.60
CA PRO A 83 17.98 17.78 -9.99
C PRO A 83 16.73 17.95 -10.85
N LEU A 84 16.81 18.76 -11.91
CA LEU A 84 15.72 18.88 -12.90
C LEU A 84 15.45 17.55 -13.62
N THR A 85 16.50 16.76 -13.85
CA THR A 85 16.41 15.44 -14.43
C THR A 85 17.37 14.45 -13.76
N PHE A 86 17.02 13.17 -13.73
CA PHE A 86 17.94 12.13 -13.27
C PHE A 86 17.69 10.80 -13.98
N ASN A 87 18.59 9.84 -13.75
CA ASN A 87 18.60 8.54 -14.43
C ASN A 87 18.65 8.69 -15.97
N ASN A 88 19.68 9.41 -16.44
CA ASN A 88 19.91 9.71 -17.86
C ASN A 88 18.70 10.35 -18.58
N GLY A 89 18.01 11.28 -17.91
CA GLY A 89 16.86 11.98 -18.49
C GLY A 89 15.55 11.19 -18.47
N ARG A 90 15.50 10.01 -17.86
CA ARG A 90 14.25 9.26 -17.68
C ARG A 90 13.23 10.03 -16.85
N TYR A 91 13.68 10.63 -15.74
CA TYR A 91 12.80 11.38 -14.85
C TYR A 91 12.99 12.86 -15.07
N VAL A 92 11.91 13.58 -15.37
CA VAL A 92 11.89 15.04 -15.64
C VAL A 92 10.98 15.74 -14.64
N LEU A 93 11.50 16.74 -13.92
CA LEU A 93 10.77 17.46 -12.88
C LEU A 93 9.58 18.23 -13.49
N LYS A 94 8.38 18.03 -12.92
CA LYS A 94 7.14 18.69 -13.33
C LYS A 94 6.56 19.62 -12.29
N GLY A 95 6.80 19.36 -11.00
CA GLY A 95 6.38 20.23 -9.92
C GLY A 95 6.61 19.62 -8.55
N TYR A 96 5.95 20.16 -7.53
CA TYR A 96 6.08 19.68 -6.16
C TYR A 96 4.85 20.02 -5.32
N HIS A 97 4.73 19.37 -4.15
CA HIS A 97 3.80 19.76 -3.10
C HIS A 97 4.40 19.45 -1.73
N THR A 98 3.79 20.00 -0.68
CA THR A 98 4.10 19.64 0.71
C THR A 98 3.00 18.77 1.31
N ASP A 99 3.21 18.21 2.49
CA ASP A 99 2.17 17.60 3.31
C ASP A 99 1.45 18.58 4.26
N ASN A 100 1.81 19.87 4.19
CA ASN A 100 1.08 20.92 4.88
C ASN A 100 -0.34 20.98 4.36
N LYS A 101 -1.28 21.27 5.27
CA LYS A 101 -2.71 21.28 4.98
C LYS A 101 -3.31 22.61 5.39
N SER A 102 -4.17 23.16 4.55
CA SER A 102 -5.04 24.26 4.96
C SER A 102 -6.03 23.79 6.04
N GLU A 103 -6.76 24.72 6.65
CA GLU A 103 -7.87 24.40 7.55
C GLU A 103 -8.93 23.50 6.89
N GLN A 104 -9.10 23.64 5.57
CA GLN A 104 -9.97 22.80 4.75
C GLN A 104 -9.31 21.48 4.33
N HIS A 105 -8.15 21.16 4.89
CA HIS A 105 -7.35 19.97 4.60
C HIS A 105 -6.87 19.84 3.14
N ILE A 106 -6.71 20.98 2.45
CA ILE A 106 -6.19 21.07 1.08
C ILE A 106 -4.67 21.11 1.11
N MET A 107 -4.02 20.36 0.22
CA MET A 107 -2.58 20.50 -0.07
C MET A 107 -2.44 21.05 -1.49
N TYR A 108 -1.68 22.13 -1.67
CA TYR A 108 -1.52 22.77 -2.97
C TYR A 108 -0.38 22.14 -3.75
N TYR A 109 -0.61 21.96 -5.05
CA TYR A 109 0.39 21.53 -6.00
C TYR A 109 0.96 22.75 -6.74
N GLU A 110 2.28 22.83 -6.80
CA GLU A 110 3.02 23.90 -7.47
C GLU A 110 3.65 23.36 -8.77
N GLU A 111 3.11 23.84 -9.88
CA GLU A 111 3.48 23.45 -11.23
C GLU A 111 4.77 24.16 -11.70
N LEU A 112 5.68 23.38 -12.30
CA LEU A 112 6.99 23.86 -12.80
C LEU A 112 7.23 23.54 -14.28
N ASN A 113 6.49 22.61 -14.87
CA ASN A 113 6.61 22.17 -16.28
C ASN A 113 6.54 23.31 -17.33
N GLN A 114 5.76 24.37 -17.10
CA GLN A 114 5.59 25.52 -18.00
C GLN A 114 6.80 26.47 -17.97
N LYS A 115 7.73 26.25 -17.04
CA LYS A 115 8.92 27.09 -16.85
C LYS A 115 10.10 26.55 -17.66
N THR A 116 10.95 27.45 -18.14
CA THR A 116 12.26 27.12 -18.68
C THR A 116 13.15 26.49 -17.60
N ASP A 117 14.19 25.75 -18.00
CA ASP A 117 15.12 25.14 -17.04
C ASP A 117 15.81 26.17 -16.12
N SER A 118 16.11 27.37 -16.65
CA SER A 118 16.65 28.46 -15.84
C SER A 118 15.68 28.92 -14.76
N GLU A 119 14.39 29.05 -15.10
CA GLU A 119 13.34 29.44 -14.15
C GLU A 119 13.07 28.33 -13.12
N LYS A 120 13.12 27.06 -13.53
CA LYS A 120 13.00 25.93 -12.59
C LYS A 120 14.16 25.92 -11.60
N LEU A 121 15.39 26.14 -12.04
CA LEU A 121 16.55 26.22 -11.14
C LEU A 121 16.45 27.39 -10.16
N LYS A 122 16.00 28.57 -10.63
CA LYS A 122 15.70 29.71 -9.74
C LYS A 122 14.64 29.35 -8.71
N ARG A 123 13.59 28.64 -9.12
CA ARG A 123 12.51 28.20 -8.22
C ARG A 123 12.97 27.15 -7.21
N LEU A 124 13.90 26.27 -7.57
CA LEU A 124 14.50 25.33 -6.63
C LEU A 124 15.44 26.00 -5.63
N ALA A 125 16.03 27.15 -5.98
CA ALA A 125 16.81 27.95 -5.05
C ALA A 125 15.96 28.78 -4.07
N ASP A 126 14.67 28.97 -4.38
CA ASP A 126 13.72 29.75 -3.60
C ASP A 126 12.31 29.13 -3.68
N LEU A 127 12.20 27.89 -3.16
CA LEU A 127 11.00 27.07 -3.27
C LEU A 127 9.92 27.57 -2.32
N ASN A 128 8.70 27.83 -2.81
CA ASN A 128 7.58 28.25 -1.96
C ASN A 128 7.01 27.05 -1.20
N VAL A 129 7.25 27.00 0.10
CA VAL A 129 6.74 25.92 0.98
C VAL A 129 5.72 26.44 1.99
N TYR A 130 5.36 27.72 1.88
CA TYR A 130 4.49 28.42 2.81
C TYR A 130 3.01 28.10 2.61
N ASN A 131 2.57 27.80 1.38
CA ASN A 131 1.16 27.62 1.08
C ASN A 131 0.81 26.13 0.90
N PRO A 132 -0.06 25.52 1.72
CA PRO A 132 -0.73 26.13 2.87
C PRO A 132 0.23 26.24 4.05
N HIS A 133 -0.08 27.16 4.95
CA HIS A 133 0.71 27.36 6.17
C HIS A 133 0.84 26.06 6.96
N ARG A 134 2.06 25.71 7.35
CA ARG A 134 2.28 24.67 8.37
C ARG A 134 1.70 25.13 9.71
N ALA A 135 1.32 24.19 10.56
CA ALA A 135 0.99 24.50 11.94
C ALA A 135 2.25 24.99 12.69
N ALA A 136 2.10 25.95 13.60
CA ALA A 136 3.24 26.59 14.28
C ALA A 136 4.11 25.60 15.09
N ASP A 137 3.50 24.53 15.59
CA ASP A 137 4.15 23.44 16.32
C ASP A 137 4.72 22.35 15.40
N ASP A 138 4.43 22.41 14.10
CA ASP A 138 4.97 21.48 13.13
C ASP A 138 6.40 21.86 12.74
N LYS A 139 7.34 21.05 13.19
CA LYS A 139 8.79 21.20 12.94
C LYS A 139 9.28 20.26 11.83
N GLU A 140 8.43 19.43 11.23
CA GLU A 140 8.81 18.47 10.18
C GLU A 140 7.84 18.55 8.99
N VAL A 141 8.33 18.99 7.83
CA VAL A 141 7.54 19.08 6.59
C VAL A 141 8.09 18.09 5.58
N ASN A 142 7.22 17.32 4.93
CA ASN A 142 7.60 16.47 3.81
C ASN A 142 7.36 17.24 2.50
N VAL A 143 8.41 17.35 1.68
CA VAL A 143 8.34 17.96 0.36
C VAL A 143 8.46 16.89 -0.70
N TYR A 144 7.45 16.80 -1.56
CA TYR A 144 7.34 15.78 -2.58
C TYR A 144 7.53 16.40 -3.96
N PHE A 145 8.60 16.01 -4.65
CA PHE A 145 8.89 16.43 -6.02
C PHE A 145 8.33 15.41 -7.01
N ALA A 146 7.49 15.89 -7.92
CA ALA A 146 6.82 15.10 -8.93
C ALA A 146 7.62 15.11 -10.24
N TYR A 147 7.97 13.92 -10.71
CA TYR A 147 8.68 13.71 -11.96
C TYR A 147 7.81 12.97 -12.96
N GLN A 148 7.87 13.39 -14.22
CA GLN A 148 7.44 12.54 -15.31
C GLN A 148 8.48 11.45 -15.54
N ASP A 149 8.03 10.20 -15.65
CA ASP A 149 8.83 9.09 -16.16
C ASP A 149 8.62 9.00 -17.68
N THR A 150 9.62 9.38 -18.48
CA THR A 150 9.54 9.38 -19.95
C THR A 150 9.44 7.98 -20.56
N GLN A 151 9.66 6.94 -19.76
CA GLN A 151 9.47 5.54 -20.16
C GLN A 151 8.13 4.96 -19.69
N ASN A 152 7.35 5.71 -18.91
CA ASN A 152 6.04 5.27 -18.45
C ASN A 152 4.98 5.66 -19.48
N PRO A 153 4.21 4.70 -20.03
CA PRO A 153 3.17 4.99 -21.02
C PRO A 153 1.94 5.69 -20.44
N LEU A 154 1.86 5.90 -19.11
CA LEU A 154 0.76 6.63 -18.50
C LEU A 154 0.76 8.10 -18.95
N PRO A 155 -0.42 8.69 -19.20
CA PRO A 155 -0.51 10.04 -19.72
C PRO A 155 -0.02 11.08 -18.72
N GLU A 156 0.51 12.18 -19.26
CA GLU A 156 0.97 13.32 -18.47
C GLU A 156 -0.15 14.19 -17.93
N THR A 157 -1.34 14.15 -18.54
CA THR A 157 -2.50 14.97 -18.19
C THR A 157 -3.78 14.13 -18.21
N ILE A 158 -4.80 14.58 -17.48
CA ILE A 158 -6.13 13.98 -17.49
C ILE A 158 -6.83 14.39 -18.80
N LYS A 159 -7.22 13.42 -19.62
CA LYS A 159 -7.93 13.69 -20.87
C LYS A 159 -9.44 13.64 -20.67
N LEU A 160 -10.11 14.74 -20.95
CA LEU A 160 -11.57 14.85 -20.97
C LEU A 160 -12.13 14.40 -22.32
N THR A 161 -13.32 13.80 -22.29
CA THR A 161 -14.09 13.46 -23.49
C THR A 161 -14.56 14.72 -24.22
N PRO A 162 -14.83 14.66 -25.54
CA PRO A 162 -15.39 15.79 -26.28
C PRO A 162 -16.66 16.37 -25.65
N ASP A 163 -17.53 15.53 -25.09
CA ASP A 163 -18.76 15.99 -24.43
C ASP A 163 -18.49 16.64 -23.06
N ALA A 164 -17.49 16.16 -22.31
CA ALA A 164 -17.04 16.80 -21.07
C ALA A 164 -16.42 18.19 -21.32
N LEU A 165 -15.88 18.43 -22.53
CA LEU A 165 -15.39 19.73 -22.97
C LEU A 165 -16.50 20.73 -23.30
N GLN A 166 -17.75 20.28 -23.46
CA GLN A 166 -18.89 21.14 -23.76
C GLN A 166 -19.70 21.42 -22.48
N ARG A 167 -19.82 22.70 -22.09
CA ARG A 167 -20.70 23.13 -20.99
C ARG A 167 -22.09 23.43 -21.55
N GLU A 168 -23.14 23.21 -20.75
CA GLU A 168 -24.53 23.44 -21.18
C GLU A 168 -25.32 24.12 -20.07
N ALA A 169 -25.71 25.37 -20.31
CA ALA A 169 -26.46 26.16 -19.34
C ALA A 169 -27.74 25.44 -18.89
N GLY A 170 -28.09 25.56 -17.60
CA GLY A 170 -29.26 24.88 -17.04
C GLY A 170 -29.03 23.40 -16.72
N LYS A 171 -27.86 22.82 -17.03
CA LYS A 171 -27.58 21.40 -16.82
C LYS A 171 -26.35 21.17 -15.93
N ILE A 172 -26.23 19.95 -15.40
CA ILE A 172 -24.95 19.38 -14.95
C ILE A 172 -24.72 18.08 -15.71
N LYS A 173 -23.51 17.92 -16.28
CA LYS A 173 -23.09 16.68 -16.94
C LYS A 173 -22.00 15.99 -16.14
N ILE A 174 -22.18 14.71 -15.87
CA ILE A 174 -21.28 13.88 -15.07
C ILE A 174 -20.68 12.79 -15.95
N PHE A 175 -19.38 12.62 -15.86
CA PHE A 175 -18.62 11.63 -16.62
C PHE A 175 -17.81 10.73 -15.67
N TYR A 176 -17.69 9.45 -16.02
CA TYR A 176 -16.88 8.48 -15.28
C TYR A 176 -15.86 7.89 -16.24
N THR A 177 -14.60 8.29 -16.12
CA THR A 177 -13.57 7.91 -17.09
C THR A 177 -12.33 7.35 -16.42
N ASP A 178 -11.48 6.67 -17.17
CA ASP A 178 -10.07 6.58 -16.80
C ASP A 178 -9.33 7.89 -17.14
N VAL A 179 -8.02 7.92 -16.85
CA VAL A 179 -7.15 9.08 -17.11
C VAL A 179 -7.04 9.46 -18.59
N ASN A 180 -7.23 8.51 -19.50
CA ASN A 180 -7.16 8.72 -20.94
C ASN A 180 -8.50 9.21 -21.53
N GLY A 181 -9.51 9.41 -20.67
CA GLY A 181 -10.85 9.79 -21.09
C GLY A 181 -11.66 8.62 -21.64
N LYS A 182 -11.23 7.37 -21.41
CA LYS A 182 -12.06 6.20 -21.75
C LYS A 182 -13.24 6.16 -20.79
N GLU A 183 -14.46 6.20 -21.33
CA GLU A 183 -15.68 6.07 -20.53
C GLU A 183 -15.76 4.68 -19.86
N LEU A 184 -16.02 4.67 -18.56
CA LEU A 184 -16.12 3.47 -17.73
C LEU A 184 -17.56 3.18 -17.30
N LYS A 185 -18.40 4.22 -17.23
CA LYS A 185 -19.84 4.15 -17.00
C LYS A 185 -20.54 5.19 -17.88
N PRO A 186 -21.80 4.95 -18.27
CA PRO A 186 -22.58 5.94 -18.99
C PRO A 186 -22.53 7.32 -18.32
N SER A 187 -22.28 8.35 -19.12
CA SER A 187 -22.40 9.73 -18.67
C SER A 187 -23.84 10.06 -18.28
N ILE A 188 -23.99 10.98 -17.34
CA ILE A 188 -25.29 11.38 -16.80
C ILE A 188 -25.48 12.87 -17.04
N LYS A 189 -26.64 13.24 -17.58
CA LYS A 189 -27.03 14.63 -17.82
C LYS A 189 -28.28 14.93 -17.02
N TYR A 190 -28.16 15.86 -16.08
CA TYR A 190 -29.27 16.34 -15.28
C TYR A 190 -29.69 17.75 -15.73
N ASP A 191 -30.99 18.00 -15.77
CA ASP A 191 -31.52 19.34 -15.53
C ASP A 191 -31.11 19.80 -14.13
N PHE A 192 -30.60 21.04 -14.00
CA PHE A 192 -29.98 21.51 -12.75
C PHE A 192 -30.94 21.46 -11.55
N ASP A 193 -32.22 21.75 -11.76
CA ASP A 193 -33.25 21.68 -10.73
C ASP A 193 -33.55 20.23 -10.28
N LYS A 194 -33.25 19.24 -11.13
CA LYS A 194 -33.43 17.80 -10.87
C LYS A 194 -32.17 17.09 -10.40
N VAL A 195 -31.05 17.80 -10.21
CA VAL A 195 -29.80 17.19 -9.73
C VAL A 195 -30.01 16.59 -8.33
N PRO A 196 -29.71 15.29 -8.13
CA PRO A 196 -29.82 14.65 -6.82
C PRO A 196 -28.70 15.12 -5.87
N ASP A 197 -29.02 15.18 -4.57
CA ASP A 197 -28.05 15.46 -3.51
C ASP A 197 -28.41 14.67 -2.24
N PRO A 198 -27.71 13.57 -1.93
CA PRO A 198 -26.58 13.00 -2.66
C PRO A 198 -26.97 12.26 -3.95
N ASP A 199 -26.04 12.18 -4.90
CA ASP A 199 -26.16 11.35 -6.10
C ASP A 199 -25.71 9.91 -5.83
N SER A 200 -26.67 8.97 -5.84
CA SER A 200 -26.42 7.55 -5.62
C SER A 200 -25.76 6.82 -6.78
N SER A 201 -25.67 7.44 -7.97
CA SER A 201 -25.00 6.85 -9.13
C SER A 201 -23.48 6.83 -8.97
N PHE A 202 -22.92 7.74 -8.15
CA PHE A 202 -21.49 7.78 -7.86
C PHE A 202 -21.06 6.60 -6.98
N GLN A 203 -19.96 5.96 -7.37
CA GLN A 203 -19.36 4.85 -6.64
C GLN A 203 -17.87 5.13 -6.47
N MET A 204 -17.36 4.95 -5.25
CA MET A 204 -15.92 5.08 -4.96
C MET A 204 -15.09 4.00 -5.67
N GLU A 205 -15.67 2.81 -5.82
CA GLU A 205 -15.06 1.66 -6.48
C GLU A 205 -16.14 0.89 -7.25
N PHE A 206 -15.80 0.43 -8.46
CA PHE A 206 -16.63 -0.47 -9.27
C PHE A 206 -15.74 -1.21 -10.27
N ASP A 207 -16.05 -2.46 -10.62
CA ASP A 207 -15.36 -3.23 -11.67
C ASP A 207 -13.82 -3.21 -11.60
N GLY A 208 -13.24 -3.13 -10.40
CA GLY A 208 -11.79 -3.08 -10.19
C GLY A 208 -11.15 -1.71 -10.46
N TYR A 209 -11.97 -0.67 -10.63
CA TYR A 209 -11.60 0.73 -10.74
C TYR A 209 -11.89 1.48 -9.43
N ARG A 210 -11.00 2.42 -9.07
CA ARG A 210 -11.14 3.27 -7.88
C ARG A 210 -11.07 4.73 -8.29
N TYR A 211 -11.96 5.53 -7.73
CA TYR A 211 -11.99 6.97 -7.89
C TYR A 211 -10.76 7.63 -7.27
N ILE A 212 -10.08 8.49 -8.04
CA ILE A 212 -8.78 9.07 -7.67
C ILE A 212 -8.65 10.56 -8.01
N ALA A 213 -9.43 11.11 -8.94
CA ALA A 213 -9.36 12.52 -9.29
C ALA A 213 -10.70 13.03 -9.84
N ALA A 214 -10.93 14.34 -9.77
CA ALA A 214 -12.07 15.02 -10.37
C ALA A 214 -11.60 16.22 -11.17
N VAL A 215 -12.21 16.42 -12.33
CA VAL A 215 -12.10 17.66 -13.10
C VAL A 215 -13.47 18.32 -13.12
N ILE A 216 -13.57 19.47 -12.46
CA ILE A 216 -14.81 20.25 -12.34
C ILE A 216 -14.69 21.49 -13.21
N ARG A 217 -15.46 21.54 -14.29
CA ARG A 217 -15.50 22.67 -15.21
C ARG A 217 -16.72 23.51 -14.90
N ASN A 218 -16.52 24.62 -14.18
CA ASN A 218 -17.59 25.55 -13.86
C ASN A 218 -17.94 26.43 -15.07
N PRO A 219 -19.15 27.01 -15.14
CA PRO A 219 -19.51 28.00 -16.15
C PRO A 219 -18.47 29.11 -16.21
N LYS A 220 -18.26 29.69 -17.40
CA LYS A 220 -17.39 30.86 -17.52
C LYS A 220 -17.97 32.02 -16.68
N PRO A 221 -17.11 32.83 -16.02
CA PRO A 221 -15.65 32.85 -16.09
C PRO A 221 -14.94 31.98 -15.03
N TYR A 222 -15.66 31.12 -14.30
CA TYR A 222 -15.11 30.38 -13.15
C TYR A 222 -14.22 29.19 -13.53
N GLY A 223 -13.97 28.93 -14.82
CA GLY A 223 -12.94 28.02 -15.33
C GLY A 223 -13.00 26.56 -14.85
N THR A 224 -11.84 25.91 -14.83
CA THR A 224 -11.69 24.47 -14.54
C THR A 224 -10.83 24.24 -13.30
N TYR A 225 -11.27 23.32 -12.45
CA TYR A 225 -10.59 22.88 -11.24
C TYR A 225 -10.23 21.41 -11.37
N VAL A 226 -8.98 21.06 -11.07
CA VAL A 226 -8.52 19.67 -11.00
C VAL A 226 -8.20 19.32 -9.55
N TYR A 227 -8.86 18.27 -9.06
CA TYR A 227 -8.63 17.75 -7.73
C TYR A 227 -8.15 16.32 -7.83
N SER A 228 -7.11 15.96 -7.09
CA SER A 228 -6.73 14.56 -6.90
C SER A 228 -7.00 14.11 -5.47
N ASP A 229 -7.07 12.80 -5.28
CA ASP A 229 -7.02 12.20 -3.96
C ASP A 229 -5.63 12.40 -3.34
N SER A 230 -5.25 11.71 -2.27
CA SER A 230 -4.07 12.03 -1.45
C SER A 230 -2.69 11.85 -2.13
N LYS A 231 -2.64 11.86 -3.47
CA LYS A 231 -1.46 11.83 -4.32
C LYS A 231 -1.69 12.68 -5.57
N MET A 232 -0.63 12.97 -6.30
CA MET A 232 -0.74 13.55 -7.63
C MET A 232 -1.24 12.53 -8.65
N TYR A 233 -1.97 13.03 -9.65
CA TYR A 233 -2.39 12.21 -10.77
C TYR A 233 -2.31 12.97 -12.09
N ALA A 234 -1.61 12.39 -13.09
CA ALA A 234 -1.40 12.96 -14.41
C ALA A 234 -1.08 14.47 -14.37
N ASN A 235 -0.02 14.80 -13.63
CA ASN A 235 0.48 16.15 -13.37
C ASN A 235 -0.56 17.19 -12.96
N MET A 236 -1.74 16.77 -12.50
CA MET A 236 -2.86 17.65 -12.13
C MET A 236 -3.40 18.52 -13.28
N GLU A 237 -2.99 18.25 -14.52
CA GLU A 237 -3.35 19.00 -15.72
C GLU A 237 -4.46 18.31 -16.51
N THR A 238 -5.04 19.04 -17.45
CA THR A 238 -6.07 18.52 -18.36
C THR A 238 -6.10 19.27 -19.69
N ASN A 239 -6.73 18.68 -20.71
CA ASN A 239 -6.85 19.25 -22.06
C ASN A 239 -7.91 20.36 -22.15
N VAL A 240 -7.80 21.36 -21.29
CA VAL A 240 -8.63 22.57 -21.28
C VAL A 240 -7.75 23.81 -21.40
N ASP A 241 -8.33 24.89 -21.92
CA ASP A 241 -7.70 26.20 -22.05
C ASP A 241 -7.94 27.13 -20.84
N ASP A 242 -8.79 26.71 -19.89
CA ASP A 242 -9.27 27.51 -18.77
C ASP A 242 -9.03 26.88 -17.38
N LEU A 243 -7.92 26.16 -17.21
CA LEU A 243 -7.48 25.61 -15.92
C LEU A 243 -7.15 26.75 -14.95
N LEU A 244 -7.89 26.84 -13.84
CA LEU A 244 -7.72 27.90 -12.84
C LEU A 244 -7.12 27.41 -11.52
N PHE A 245 -7.33 26.14 -11.17
CA PHE A 245 -6.97 25.66 -9.85
C PHE A 245 -6.68 24.16 -9.84
N GLN A 246 -5.65 23.77 -9.07
CA GLN A 246 -5.18 22.41 -8.91
C GLN A 246 -4.91 22.14 -7.43
N ALA A 247 -5.47 21.07 -6.86
CA ALA A 247 -5.18 20.72 -5.47
C ALA A 247 -5.35 19.24 -5.12
N ILE A 248 -4.57 18.79 -4.15
CA ILE A 248 -4.59 17.45 -3.60
C ILE A 248 -5.49 17.47 -2.36
N LEU A 249 -6.54 16.66 -2.36
CA LEU A 249 -7.57 16.65 -1.33
C LEU A 249 -7.58 15.34 -0.54
N GLN A 250 -8.03 15.42 0.71
CA GLN A 250 -8.27 14.20 1.49
C GLN A 250 -9.45 13.40 0.92
N PRO A 251 -9.48 12.07 1.09
CA PRO A 251 -10.48 11.21 0.44
C PRO A 251 -11.93 11.56 0.81
N ASN A 252 -12.16 12.08 2.02
CA ASN A 252 -13.50 12.50 2.45
C ASN A 252 -14.00 13.74 1.68
N TYR A 253 -13.12 14.69 1.34
CA TYR A 253 -13.47 15.86 0.55
C TYR A 253 -13.69 15.49 -0.92
N MET A 254 -12.81 14.66 -1.49
CA MET A 254 -13.00 14.08 -2.83
C MET A 254 -14.36 13.37 -2.95
N ARG A 255 -14.72 12.56 -1.94
CA ARG A 255 -16.03 11.92 -1.88
C ARG A 255 -17.17 12.94 -1.84
N GLY A 256 -17.00 14.05 -1.11
CA GLY A 256 -17.98 15.14 -1.05
C GLY A 256 -18.18 15.81 -2.42
N ILE A 257 -17.09 16.10 -3.13
CA ILE A 257 -17.09 16.69 -4.49
C ILE A 257 -17.93 15.84 -5.45
N ALA A 258 -17.79 14.52 -5.37
CA ALA A 258 -18.43 13.62 -6.31
C ALA A 258 -19.86 13.22 -5.91
N MET A 259 -20.14 12.99 -4.63
CA MET A 259 -21.46 12.59 -4.16
C MET A 259 -22.49 13.72 -4.15
N ARG A 260 -22.06 14.98 -4.17
CA ARG A 260 -22.97 16.14 -4.07
C ARG A 260 -22.86 17.03 -5.31
N PRO A 261 -23.27 16.57 -6.49
CA PRO A 261 -23.10 17.35 -7.72
C PRO A 261 -23.82 18.70 -7.68
N LYS A 262 -24.87 18.84 -6.85
CA LYS A 262 -25.62 20.09 -6.65
C LYS A 262 -24.81 21.24 -6.03
N GLN A 263 -23.63 20.95 -5.45
CA GLN A 263 -22.71 21.99 -4.99
C GLN A 263 -22.00 22.72 -6.14
N HIS A 264 -21.98 22.12 -7.34
CA HIS A 264 -21.42 22.72 -8.54
C HIS A 264 -22.46 23.63 -9.20
N ALA A 265 -22.01 24.60 -9.99
CA ALA A 265 -22.91 25.56 -10.62
C ALA A 265 -23.72 24.96 -11.80
N SER A 266 -24.85 25.57 -12.11
CA SER A 266 -25.62 25.27 -13.32
C SER A 266 -24.79 25.60 -14.56
N GLY A 267 -24.62 24.64 -15.47
CA GLY A 267 -23.69 24.73 -16.59
C GLY A 267 -22.37 24.01 -16.38
N SER A 268 -22.15 23.38 -15.22
CA SER A 268 -20.91 22.65 -14.94
C SER A 268 -20.83 21.29 -15.63
N THR A 269 -19.61 20.86 -15.94
CA THR A 269 -19.28 19.44 -16.17
C THR A 269 -18.41 18.92 -15.03
N ALA A 270 -18.64 17.68 -14.62
CA ALA A 270 -17.88 16.99 -13.60
C ALA A 270 -17.38 15.65 -14.14
N THR A 271 -16.08 15.54 -14.35
CA THR A 271 -15.44 14.28 -14.77
C THR A 271 -14.78 13.63 -13.58
N PHE A 272 -15.27 12.47 -13.18
CA PHE A 272 -14.70 11.65 -12.12
C PHE A 272 -13.78 10.60 -12.75
N VAL A 273 -12.51 10.65 -12.36
CA VAL A 273 -11.43 9.87 -12.93
C VAL A 273 -11.13 8.68 -12.03
N TYR A 274 -10.94 7.52 -12.66
CA TYR A 274 -10.71 6.26 -11.99
C TYR A 274 -9.42 5.58 -12.47
N GLU A 275 -8.75 4.91 -11.53
CA GLU A 275 -7.57 4.08 -11.78
C GLU A 275 -7.94 2.62 -11.60
N LYS A 276 -7.52 1.77 -12.55
CA LYS A 276 -7.67 0.31 -12.42
C LYS A 276 -6.70 -0.17 -11.33
N TYR A 277 -7.24 -0.73 -10.25
CA TYR A 277 -6.46 -1.25 -9.12
C TYR A 277 -6.61 -2.76 -8.93
N ALA A 278 -7.63 -3.36 -9.54
CA ALA A 278 -7.90 -4.78 -9.49
C ALA A 278 -8.47 -5.30 -10.82
N ALA A 279 -8.45 -6.61 -10.98
CA ALA A 279 -9.04 -7.32 -12.10
C ALA A 279 -9.71 -8.61 -11.62
N ASN A 280 -10.66 -9.11 -12.40
CA ASN A 280 -11.42 -10.31 -12.09
C ASN A 280 -10.70 -11.56 -12.58
N LEU A 281 -10.53 -12.55 -11.70
CA LEU A 281 -10.18 -13.93 -12.05
C LEU A 281 -11.47 -14.76 -12.08
N THR A 282 -11.88 -15.19 -13.26
CA THR A 282 -13.03 -16.08 -13.44
C THR A 282 -12.56 -17.52 -13.63
N ILE A 283 -13.10 -18.42 -12.84
CA ILE A 283 -12.77 -19.85 -12.80
C ILE A 283 -13.99 -20.60 -13.33
N GLU A 284 -13.86 -21.20 -14.51
CA GLU A 284 -14.91 -21.99 -15.14
C GLU A 284 -14.67 -23.49 -14.93
N TYR A 285 -15.76 -24.24 -14.70
CA TYR A 285 -15.74 -25.69 -14.61
C TYR A 285 -16.51 -26.25 -15.80
N LEU A 286 -15.80 -26.94 -16.69
CA LEU A 286 -16.36 -27.47 -17.93
C LEU A 286 -16.30 -29.00 -17.93
N ASP A 287 -17.24 -29.64 -18.61
CA ASP A 287 -17.20 -31.08 -18.88
C ASP A 287 -16.22 -31.43 -20.02
N GLU A 288 -16.11 -32.72 -20.37
CA GLU A 288 -15.22 -33.24 -21.42
C GLU A 288 -15.54 -32.65 -22.80
N SER A 289 -16.78 -32.20 -23.03
CA SER A 289 -17.22 -31.54 -24.27
C SER A 289 -16.96 -30.02 -24.29
N GLY A 290 -16.51 -29.45 -23.16
CA GLY A 290 -16.30 -28.01 -23.01
C GLY A 290 -17.55 -27.24 -22.58
N LYS A 291 -18.63 -27.92 -22.15
CA LYS A 291 -19.85 -27.28 -21.67
C LYS A 291 -19.75 -26.99 -20.17
N ALA A 292 -20.28 -25.85 -19.74
CA ALA A 292 -20.30 -25.46 -18.32
C ALA A 292 -21.08 -26.46 -17.46
N MET A 293 -20.50 -26.86 -16.33
CA MET A 293 -21.14 -27.76 -15.38
C MET A 293 -22.20 -27.02 -14.57
N ALA A 294 -23.48 -27.38 -14.73
CA ALA A 294 -24.60 -26.70 -14.07
C ALA A 294 -24.49 -26.72 -12.53
N ASP A 295 -24.04 -27.85 -11.96
CA ASP A 295 -23.91 -28.02 -10.51
C ASP A 295 -22.67 -27.29 -9.92
N HIS A 296 -21.80 -26.77 -10.78
CA HIS A 296 -20.57 -26.08 -10.40
C HIS A 296 -20.43 -24.80 -11.24
N PRO A 297 -21.16 -23.72 -10.87
CA PRO A 297 -21.12 -22.47 -11.62
C PRO A 297 -19.74 -21.81 -11.53
N ALA A 298 -19.42 -20.97 -12.51
CA ALA A 298 -18.17 -20.24 -12.54
C ALA A 298 -17.99 -19.38 -11.28
N GLN A 299 -16.77 -19.32 -10.76
CA GLN A 299 -16.42 -18.47 -9.62
C GLN A 299 -15.62 -17.26 -10.08
N THR A 300 -16.00 -16.07 -9.62
CA THR A 300 -15.23 -14.85 -9.89
C THR A 300 -14.62 -14.31 -8.61
N LYS A 301 -13.32 -14.01 -8.65
CA LYS A 301 -12.56 -13.39 -7.56
C LYS A 301 -11.89 -12.14 -8.07
N GLN A 302 -12.11 -11.01 -7.41
CA GLN A 302 -11.40 -9.78 -7.72
C GLN A 302 -10.04 -9.77 -7.00
N LEU A 303 -8.96 -9.57 -7.77
CA LEU A 303 -7.58 -9.61 -7.28
C LEU A 303 -6.85 -8.30 -7.63
N PRO A 304 -6.02 -7.74 -6.73
CA PRO A 304 -5.26 -6.54 -7.03
C PRO A 304 -4.32 -6.75 -8.22
N LEU A 305 -4.14 -5.73 -9.05
CA LEU A 305 -3.26 -5.82 -10.21
C LEU A 305 -1.84 -6.22 -9.82
N ASN A 306 -1.18 -6.90 -10.74
CA ASN A 306 0.18 -7.39 -10.62
C ASN A 306 0.43 -8.39 -9.48
N THR A 307 -0.63 -8.99 -8.92
CA THR A 307 -0.53 -10.04 -7.91
C THR A 307 -0.57 -11.44 -8.53
N GLY A 308 0.09 -12.40 -7.87
CA GLY A 308 0.03 -13.79 -8.30
C GLY A 308 -1.23 -14.47 -7.80
N TYR A 309 -1.85 -15.31 -8.63
CA TYR A 309 -2.93 -16.23 -8.25
C TYR A 309 -2.49 -17.68 -8.42
N SER A 310 -3.15 -18.58 -7.70
CA SER A 310 -2.94 -20.03 -7.76
C SER A 310 -4.24 -20.70 -7.36
N GLU A 311 -4.90 -21.32 -8.32
CA GLU A 311 -6.17 -22.01 -8.16
C GLU A 311 -5.99 -23.51 -8.36
N GLU A 312 -6.69 -24.31 -7.56
CA GLU A 312 -6.66 -25.77 -7.65
C GLU A 312 -8.05 -26.25 -8.03
N ALA A 313 -8.10 -27.25 -8.91
CA ALA A 313 -9.34 -27.84 -9.36
C ALA A 313 -10.06 -28.48 -8.15
N PRO A 314 -11.31 -28.10 -7.84
CA PRO A 314 -12.06 -28.76 -6.79
C PRO A 314 -12.27 -30.23 -7.12
N GLU A 315 -12.27 -31.07 -6.09
CA GLU A 315 -12.67 -32.47 -6.21
C GLU A 315 -14.19 -32.53 -6.34
N ILE A 316 -14.68 -33.04 -7.46
CA ILE A 316 -16.11 -33.16 -7.76
C ILE A 316 -16.48 -34.64 -7.75
N ALA A 317 -17.42 -35.01 -6.88
CA ALA A 317 -17.86 -36.40 -6.75
C ALA A 317 -18.39 -36.94 -8.08
N GLY A 318 -17.89 -38.11 -8.49
CA GLY A 318 -18.26 -38.73 -9.77
C GLY A 318 -17.57 -38.15 -11.00
N TYR A 319 -16.59 -37.25 -10.84
CA TYR A 319 -15.79 -36.69 -11.94
C TYR A 319 -14.29 -36.76 -11.65
N THR A 320 -13.48 -36.80 -12.70
CA THR A 320 -12.02 -36.70 -12.66
C THR A 320 -11.57 -35.48 -13.44
N VAL A 321 -10.68 -34.67 -12.87
CA VAL A 321 -10.09 -33.51 -13.56
C VAL A 321 -9.22 -33.97 -14.73
N VAL A 322 -9.42 -33.35 -15.89
CA VAL A 322 -8.64 -33.56 -17.11
C VAL A 322 -7.66 -32.41 -17.29
N GLY A 323 -6.37 -32.72 -17.40
CA GLY A 323 -5.31 -31.72 -17.54
C GLY A 323 -4.75 -31.23 -16.20
N ASP A 324 -4.37 -29.95 -16.16
CA ASP A 324 -3.73 -29.35 -14.99
C ASP A 324 -4.70 -29.23 -13.81
N LYS A 325 -4.37 -29.90 -12.70
CA LYS A 325 -5.11 -29.79 -11.44
C LYS A 325 -4.88 -28.47 -10.71
N LYS A 326 -3.92 -27.67 -11.19
CA LYS A 326 -3.51 -26.42 -10.58
C LYS A 326 -3.10 -25.42 -11.66
N VAL A 327 -3.73 -24.26 -11.65
CA VAL A 327 -3.42 -23.16 -12.57
C VAL A 327 -2.95 -21.97 -11.74
N ALA A 328 -1.78 -21.43 -12.09
CA ALA A 328 -1.21 -20.27 -11.43
C ALA A 328 -0.76 -19.24 -12.46
N GLY A 329 -0.84 -17.97 -12.11
CA GLY A 329 -0.49 -16.87 -13.00
C GLY A 329 -0.33 -15.56 -12.24
N LYS A 330 -0.22 -14.47 -12.99
CA LYS A 330 -0.21 -13.10 -12.47
C LYS A 330 -1.40 -12.37 -13.06
N ILE A 331 -2.18 -11.72 -12.22
CA ILE A 331 -3.32 -10.92 -12.68
C ILE A 331 -2.80 -9.57 -13.18
N SER A 332 -3.05 -9.24 -14.43
CA SER A 332 -2.79 -7.91 -15.02
C SER A 332 -4.05 -7.31 -15.65
N ASP A 333 -4.96 -8.17 -16.08
CA ASP A 333 -6.29 -7.85 -16.59
C ASP A 333 -7.28 -8.94 -16.19
N ASP A 334 -8.55 -8.75 -16.54
CA ASP A 334 -9.58 -9.75 -16.34
C ASP A 334 -9.16 -11.04 -17.02
N THR A 335 -9.04 -12.09 -16.22
CA THR A 335 -8.41 -13.35 -16.62
C THR A 335 -9.39 -14.48 -16.38
N LYS A 336 -9.47 -15.38 -17.35
CA LYS A 336 -10.29 -16.58 -17.26
C LYS A 336 -9.42 -17.83 -17.20
N ILE A 337 -9.68 -18.70 -16.25
CA ILE A 337 -9.08 -20.02 -16.16
C ILE A 337 -10.17 -21.08 -16.18
N THR A 338 -9.81 -22.29 -16.60
CA THR A 338 -10.76 -23.38 -16.81
C THR A 338 -10.22 -24.67 -16.23
N PHE A 339 -11.06 -25.39 -15.50
CA PHE A 339 -10.83 -26.79 -15.13
C PHE A 339 -11.81 -27.67 -15.88
N LYS A 340 -11.29 -28.66 -16.61
CA LYS A 340 -12.10 -29.63 -17.36
C LYS A 340 -12.29 -30.91 -16.55
N TYR A 341 -13.48 -31.50 -16.65
CA TYR A 341 -13.86 -32.69 -15.88
C TYR A 341 -14.44 -33.78 -16.78
N LYS A 342 -14.00 -35.01 -16.54
CA LYS A 342 -14.54 -36.23 -17.15
C LYS A 342 -15.40 -36.96 -16.15
N LYS A 343 -16.62 -37.35 -16.54
CA LYS A 343 -17.52 -38.14 -15.69
C LYS A 343 -16.95 -39.55 -15.51
N ASN A 344 -16.88 -40.03 -14.27
CA ASN A 344 -16.43 -41.37 -13.95
C ASN A 344 -17.51 -42.37 -14.37
N THR A 345 -17.14 -43.35 -15.19
CA THR A 345 -18.04 -44.45 -15.54
C THR A 345 -18.03 -45.47 -14.40
N VAL A 346 -19.19 -45.76 -13.84
CA VAL A 346 -19.36 -46.94 -12.98
C VAL A 346 -19.29 -48.16 -13.90
N PRO A 347 -18.46 -49.17 -13.62
CA PRO A 347 -18.47 -50.40 -14.41
C PRO A 347 -19.89 -50.99 -14.41
N PRO A 348 -20.42 -51.47 -15.54
CA PRO A 348 -21.68 -52.20 -15.55
C PRO A 348 -21.52 -53.40 -14.60
N THR A 349 -22.41 -53.49 -13.62
CA THR A 349 -22.47 -54.59 -12.66
C THR A 349 -22.86 -55.86 -13.42
N PRO A 350 -22.05 -56.95 -13.41
CA PRO A 350 -22.48 -58.23 -13.96
C PRO A 350 -23.60 -58.79 -13.07
N ASN A 351 -24.78 -58.94 -13.65
CA ASN A 351 -25.93 -59.54 -12.99
C ASN A 351 -25.74 -61.07 -12.96
N ASN A 352 -25.36 -61.64 -11.82
CA ASN A 352 -25.26 -63.09 -11.64
C ASN A 352 -26.32 -63.59 -10.64
N ASN A 353 -27.39 -64.16 -11.20
CA ASN A 353 -28.33 -65.02 -10.49
C ASN A 353 -27.67 -66.38 -10.20
N LYS A 354 -27.83 -66.85 -8.96
CA LYS A 354 -27.35 -68.13 -8.43
C LYS A 354 -28.06 -69.34 -9.06
N GLY A 355 -27.28 -70.38 -9.36
CA GLY A 355 -27.72 -71.77 -9.52
C GLY A 355 -26.57 -72.75 -9.24
N SER A 356 -26.77 -73.61 -8.23
CA SER A 356 -25.97 -74.74 -7.67
C SER A 356 -24.93 -75.42 -8.62
N ASN A 357 -23.74 -75.92 -8.22
CA ASN A 357 -23.48 -77.04 -7.29
C ASN A 357 -21.95 -77.34 -7.21
N SER A 358 -21.56 -78.14 -6.20
CA SER A 358 -20.22 -78.68 -5.81
C SER A 358 -19.18 -78.93 -6.92
N THR A 359 -17.85 -78.94 -6.71
CA THR A 359 -17.07 -79.77 -5.76
C THR A 359 -15.54 -79.47 -5.87
N ILE A 360 -14.79 -79.71 -4.77
CA ILE A 360 -13.32 -80.01 -4.60
C ILE A 360 -12.24 -78.90 -4.68
N THR A 361 -11.55 -78.74 -3.53
CA THR A 361 -10.24 -78.16 -3.12
C THR A 361 -9.00 -78.66 -3.91
N PRO A 362 -7.73 -78.28 -3.60
CA PRO A 362 -7.16 -77.19 -2.79
C PRO A 362 -5.96 -76.46 -3.46
N ALA A 363 -5.45 -75.40 -2.81
CA ALA A 363 -4.02 -75.20 -2.47
C ALA A 363 -3.46 -73.79 -2.70
N THR A 364 -2.96 -73.21 -1.61
CA THR A 364 -1.55 -72.79 -1.37
C THR A 364 -1.42 -71.38 -0.80
N ASN A 365 -0.90 -71.37 0.43
CA ASN A 365 -0.37 -70.24 1.20
C ASN A 365 0.79 -69.53 0.48
N SER A 366 0.92 -68.22 0.73
CA SER A 366 2.10 -67.59 1.38
C SER A 366 2.02 -66.08 1.21
N SER A 367 1.76 -65.35 2.30
CA SER A 367 2.77 -64.70 3.18
C SER A 367 3.31 -63.40 2.57
N SER A 368 2.91 -62.26 3.15
CA SER A 368 3.78 -61.33 3.91
C SER A 368 4.56 -60.37 2.99
N ASN A 369 4.85 -59.11 3.29
CA ASN A 369 4.92 -58.40 4.55
C ASN A 369 5.02 -56.88 4.26
N THR A 370 4.58 -56.07 5.25
CA THR A 370 5.15 -54.76 5.69
C THR A 370 5.43 -53.62 4.71
N GLY A 371 4.97 -52.42 5.07
CA GLY A 371 5.54 -51.17 4.54
C GLY A 371 4.82 -49.88 4.93
N GLN A 372 4.96 -49.46 6.19
CA GLN A 372 4.63 -48.12 6.69
C GLN A 372 5.46 -47.06 5.95
N SER A 373 4.85 -46.01 5.39
CA SER A 373 5.55 -44.72 5.22
C SER A 373 4.62 -43.52 5.02
N THR A 374 5.06 -42.45 5.66
CA THR A 374 4.54 -41.10 5.82
C THR A 374 4.36 -40.34 4.50
N ASN A 375 3.21 -39.69 4.29
CA ASN A 375 3.09 -38.68 3.23
C ASN A 375 3.24 -37.26 3.77
N ALA A 376 4.44 -36.75 3.49
CA ALA A 376 4.93 -35.42 3.72
C ALA A 376 4.14 -34.36 2.94
N THR A 377 3.93 -33.22 3.60
CA THR A 377 3.51 -31.95 3.00
C THR A 377 4.49 -31.53 1.89
N ASN A 378 4.07 -31.64 0.63
CA ASN A 378 4.77 -31.05 -0.50
C ASN A 378 4.58 -29.53 -0.52
N ASN A 379 5.54 -28.80 0.06
CA ASN A 379 5.72 -27.36 -0.13
C ASN A 379 6.23 -27.11 -1.55
N GLN A 380 5.34 -26.82 -2.50
CA GLN A 380 5.76 -26.19 -3.76
C GLN A 380 6.05 -24.70 -3.54
N MET A 381 7.21 -24.28 -4.05
CA MET A 381 7.81 -22.97 -3.91
C MET A 381 7.13 -21.94 -4.85
N PRO A 382 6.87 -20.68 -4.43
CA PRO A 382 6.36 -19.65 -5.33
C PRO A 382 7.33 -19.40 -6.50
N THR A 383 6.86 -18.85 -7.62
CA THR A 383 7.75 -18.49 -8.74
C THR A 383 8.67 -17.30 -8.40
N PRO A 384 9.90 -17.23 -8.92
CA PRO A 384 10.78 -16.06 -8.80
C PRO A 384 10.11 -14.78 -9.33
N ARG A 385 10.32 -13.64 -8.67
CA ARG A 385 9.73 -12.34 -9.05
C ARG A 385 10.75 -11.51 -9.83
N THR A 386 10.41 -11.05 -11.02
CA THR A 386 11.27 -10.19 -11.86
C THR A 386 11.23 -8.73 -11.38
N LEU A 387 12.41 -8.11 -11.20
CA LEU A 387 12.58 -6.68 -10.91
C LEU A 387 12.48 -5.82 -12.20
N PRO A 388 12.27 -4.49 -12.10
CA PRO A 388 12.20 -3.59 -13.25
C PRO A 388 13.47 -3.57 -14.12
N ASP A 389 14.62 -3.98 -13.57
CA ASP A 389 15.91 -4.11 -14.27
C ASP A 389 16.11 -5.49 -14.96
N GLY A 390 15.06 -6.33 -14.97
CA GLY A 390 15.10 -7.67 -15.55
C GLY A 390 15.70 -8.75 -14.65
N THR A 391 16.21 -8.41 -13.45
CA THR A 391 16.80 -9.42 -12.56
C THR A 391 15.74 -10.23 -11.81
N GLN A 392 15.91 -11.56 -11.80
CA GLN A 392 15.02 -12.45 -11.06
C GLN A 392 15.39 -12.49 -9.57
N LEU A 393 14.42 -12.17 -8.70
CA LEU A 393 14.51 -12.40 -7.27
C LEU A 393 14.00 -13.80 -6.92
N PRO A 394 14.73 -14.56 -6.08
CA PRO A 394 14.22 -15.79 -5.51
C PRO A 394 12.88 -15.57 -4.80
N ASN A 395 11.98 -16.53 -4.91
CA ASN A 395 10.64 -16.49 -4.34
C ASN A 395 10.56 -16.23 -2.81
N TYR A 396 11.66 -16.48 -2.12
CA TYR A 396 11.79 -16.26 -0.70
C TYR A 396 12.14 -14.83 -0.35
N ALA A 397 12.54 -14.02 -1.33
CA ALA A 397 12.93 -12.65 -1.13
C ALA A 397 11.80 -11.87 -0.45
N ALA A 398 12.18 -11.03 0.49
CA ALA A 398 11.29 -10.02 1.06
C ALA A 398 11.02 -8.96 0.00
N THR A 399 9.76 -8.50 -0.10
CA THR A 399 9.39 -7.39 -0.98
C THR A 399 9.96 -6.10 -0.42
N GLU A 400 10.39 -5.19 -1.29
CA GLU A 400 10.77 -3.84 -0.92
C GLU A 400 9.66 -3.14 -0.12
N GLY A 401 10.03 -2.26 0.78
CA GLY A 401 9.18 -1.64 1.80
C GLY A 401 8.70 -2.58 2.91
N THR A 402 8.87 -3.90 2.78
CA THR A 402 8.50 -4.85 3.83
C THR A 402 9.56 -4.91 4.93
N VAL A 403 9.13 -5.28 6.14
CA VAL A 403 10.02 -5.47 7.28
C VAL A 403 10.53 -6.92 7.37
N VAL A 404 11.84 -7.08 7.50
CA VAL A 404 12.52 -8.34 7.83
C VAL A 404 13.15 -8.28 9.22
N TYR A 405 13.43 -9.45 9.81
CA TYR A 405 14.09 -9.55 11.10
C TYR A 405 15.19 -10.62 11.07
N ALA A 406 16.27 -10.38 11.82
CA ALA A 406 17.39 -11.31 11.89
C ALA A 406 17.08 -12.48 12.84
N THR A 407 17.23 -13.71 12.36
CA THR A 407 17.07 -14.95 13.14
C THR A 407 18.41 -15.47 13.69
N LYS A 408 19.53 -15.02 13.11
CA LYS A 408 20.91 -15.28 13.55
C LYS A 408 21.66 -13.97 13.79
N ALA A 409 22.87 -14.07 14.33
CA ALA A 409 23.76 -12.93 14.39
C ALA A 409 24.16 -12.51 12.96
N ILE A 410 24.08 -11.22 12.66
CA ILE A 410 24.43 -10.65 11.36
C ILE A 410 25.22 -9.35 11.54
N TYR A 411 25.93 -8.93 10.49
CA TYR A 411 26.48 -7.59 10.39
C TYR A 411 25.74 -6.83 9.29
N MET A 412 25.63 -5.52 9.45
CA MET A 412 25.28 -4.59 8.37
C MET A 412 26.55 -4.02 7.78
N TYR A 413 26.58 -3.85 6.46
CA TYR A 413 27.76 -3.45 5.71
C TYR A 413 27.49 -2.21 4.86
N LYS A 414 28.53 -1.43 4.56
CA LYS A 414 28.46 -0.30 3.62
C LYS A 414 28.14 -0.74 2.19
N HIS A 415 28.56 -1.94 1.79
CA HIS A 415 28.36 -2.47 0.43
C HIS A 415 27.98 -3.97 0.43
N ALA A 416 27.40 -4.44 -0.66
CA ALA A 416 26.85 -5.80 -0.82
C ALA A 416 27.90 -6.95 -0.73
N ASN A 417 29.19 -6.62 -0.87
CA ASN A 417 30.29 -7.59 -0.87
C ASN A 417 30.78 -8.02 0.52
N PHE A 418 30.30 -7.38 1.58
CA PHE A 418 30.51 -7.81 2.97
C PHE A 418 31.99 -7.86 3.43
N LYS A 419 32.82 -6.92 2.98
CA LYS A 419 34.20 -6.82 3.46
C LYS A 419 34.23 -6.47 4.96
N LYS A 420 35.18 -7.05 5.71
CA LYS A 420 35.27 -6.90 7.19
C LYS A 420 35.43 -5.44 7.62
N ASN A 421 36.22 -4.66 6.88
CA ASN A 421 36.44 -3.22 7.10
C ASN A 421 35.22 -2.33 6.76
N GLN A 422 34.18 -2.89 6.12
CA GLN A 422 32.97 -2.18 5.72
C GLN A 422 31.79 -2.43 6.67
N ARG A 423 32.01 -3.07 7.82
CA ARG A 423 30.96 -3.33 8.81
C ARG A 423 30.51 -2.02 9.46
N ILE A 424 29.21 -1.76 9.41
CA ILE A 424 28.55 -0.59 10.01
C ILE A 424 28.08 -0.90 11.44
N ALA A 425 27.52 -2.09 11.63
CA ALA A 425 26.93 -2.51 12.89
C ALA A 425 26.91 -4.03 13.02
N LYS A 426 27.02 -4.52 14.27
CA LYS A 426 26.83 -5.93 14.64
C LYS A 426 25.48 -6.10 15.32
N TYR A 427 24.73 -7.09 14.86
CA TYR A 427 23.45 -7.48 15.43
C TYR A 427 23.58 -8.87 16.04
N PRO A 428 23.62 -9.00 17.39
CA PRO A 428 23.73 -10.30 18.03
C PRO A 428 22.45 -11.12 17.84
N LYS A 429 22.56 -12.44 18.03
CA LYS A 429 21.40 -13.34 18.07
C LYS A 429 20.52 -12.95 19.27
N ALA A 430 19.22 -12.77 19.03
CA ALA A 430 18.27 -12.36 20.06
C ALA A 430 17.05 -13.30 20.14
N LYS A 431 16.43 -13.33 21.33
CA LYS A 431 15.10 -13.95 21.53
C LYS A 431 14.10 -13.31 20.57
N ARG A 432 13.10 -14.07 20.11
CA ARG A 432 12.16 -13.66 19.05
C ARG A 432 11.60 -12.24 19.23
N VAL A 433 11.11 -11.93 20.43
CA VAL A 433 10.54 -10.62 20.80
C VAL A 433 11.53 -9.45 20.71
N ASN A 434 12.83 -9.73 20.77
CA ASN A 434 13.93 -8.76 20.76
C ASN A 434 14.74 -8.78 19.46
N ARG A 435 14.35 -9.59 18.47
CA ARG A 435 15.09 -9.67 17.20
C ARG A 435 15.11 -8.32 16.48
N PRO A 436 16.26 -7.90 15.93
CA PRO A 436 16.36 -6.63 15.24
C PRO A 436 15.57 -6.67 13.92
N MET A 437 14.83 -5.60 13.65
CA MET A 437 14.03 -5.40 12.45
C MET A 437 14.68 -4.42 11.49
N PHE A 438 14.44 -4.63 10.20
CA PHE A 438 14.96 -3.82 9.11
C PHE A 438 13.89 -3.66 8.04
N VAL A 439 13.69 -2.45 7.55
CA VAL A 439 12.87 -2.20 6.35
C VAL A 439 13.75 -2.47 5.13
N VAL A 440 13.29 -3.32 4.21
CA VAL A 440 13.97 -3.55 2.93
C VAL A 440 13.71 -2.34 2.04
N THR A 441 14.77 -1.67 1.61
CA THR A 441 14.67 -0.46 0.78
C THR A 441 15.19 -0.67 -0.63
N ASP A 442 15.92 -1.76 -0.87
CA ASP A 442 16.45 -2.13 -2.19
C ASP A 442 17.06 -3.56 -2.12
N TYR A 443 17.53 -4.04 -3.26
CA TYR A 443 18.26 -5.29 -3.43
C TYR A 443 19.65 -5.02 -3.99
N ALA A 444 20.57 -5.94 -3.73
CA ALA A 444 21.85 -5.98 -4.42
C ALA A 444 22.34 -7.41 -4.54
N ARG A 445 23.30 -7.62 -5.42
CA ARG A 445 24.08 -8.87 -5.47
C ARG A 445 25.51 -8.58 -5.04
N SER A 446 26.10 -9.51 -4.30
CA SER A 446 27.56 -9.53 -4.15
C SER A 446 28.22 -9.90 -5.48
N ASN A 447 29.52 -9.70 -5.62
CA ASN A 447 30.33 -10.15 -6.76
C ASN A 447 30.15 -11.66 -7.05
N GLY A 448 29.96 -12.48 -6.00
CA GLY A 448 29.65 -13.91 -6.13
C GLY A 448 28.15 -14.22 -6.35
N GLY A 449 27.34 -13.25 -6.78
CA GLY A 449 25.92 -13.44 -7.13
C GLY A 449 24.94 -13.55 -5.95
N ALA A 450 25.39 -13.64 -4.70
CA ALA A 450 24.51 -13.79 -3.55
C ALA A 450 23.62 -12.56 -3.31
N LEU A 451 22.32 -12.79 -3.13
CA LEU A 451 21.35 -11.74 -2.84
C LEU A 451 21.59 -11.08 -1.47
N ARG A 452 21.54 -9.75 -1.46
CA ARG A 452 21.60 -8.87 -0.30
C ARG A 452 20.38 -7.97 -0.30
N TYR A 453 19.93 -7.61 0.90
CA TYR A 453 18.98 -6.51 1.07
C TYR A 453 19.75 -5.25 1.42
N LYS A 454 19.46 -4.15 0.74
CA LYS A 454 19.70 -2.81 1.28
C LYS A 454 18.55 -2.53 2.25
N VAL A 455 18.88 -2.05 3.43
CA VAL A 455 17.90 -1.90 4.50
C VAL A 455 18.13 -0.65 5.34
N LYS A 456 17.07 -0.17 5.99
CA LYS A 456 17.11 0.78 7.10
C LYS A 456 16.82 0.06 8.41
N ASP A 457 17.65 0.25 9.43
CA ASP A 457 17.40 -0.23 10.80
C ASP A 457 16.22 0.54 11.43
N VAL A 458 15.19 -0.19 11.87
CA VAL A 458 13.97 0.37 12.51
C VAL A 458 13.84 -0.01 13.99
N ASN A 459 14.94 -0.32 14.65
CA ASN A 459 14.98 -0.63 16.08
C ASN A 459 15.15 0.67 16.88
N HIS A 460 14.10 1.49 16.98
CA HIS A 460 14.13 2.87 17.52
C HIS A 460 14.79 3.06 18.90
N HIS A 461 14.95 2.00 19.70
CA HIS A 461 15.60 2.06 21.01
C HIS A 461 17.10 1.66 20.98
N SER A 462 17.68 1.36 19.82
CA SER A 462 19.09 0.98 19.69
C SER A 462 19.93 2.13 19.14
N LYS A 463 21.24 2.10 19.44
CA LYS A 463 22.25 3.00 18.83
C LYS A 463 22.44 2.79 17.31
N THR A 464 21.78 1.79 16.73
CA THR A 464 21.84 1.47 15.31
C THR A 464 20.60 1.92 14.56
N ALA A 465 19.57 2.43 15.25
CA ALA A 465 18.36 2.96 14.65
C ALA A 465 18.67 3.94 13.51
N GLY A 466 17.94 3.83 12.40
CA GLY A 466 18.09 4.69 11.24
C GLY A 466 19.28 4.37 10.33
N LYS A 467 20.25 3.56 10.78
CA LYS A 467 21.41 3.20 9.94
C LYS A 467 20.95 2.46 8.68
N VAL A 468 21.52 2.86 7.54
CA VAL A 468 21.30 2.25 6.24
C VAL A 468 22.52 1.43 5.84
N GLY A 469 22.28 0.25 5.28
CA GLY A 469 23.35 -0.59 4.75
C GLY A 469 22.83 -1.90 4.20
N TYR A 470 23.75 -2.82 3.92
CA TYR A 470 23.45 -4.10 3.32
C TYR A 470 23.49 -5.22 4.37
N ILE A 471 22.45 -6.07 4.36
CA ILE A 471 22.37 -7.30 5.17
C ILE A 471 22.10 -8.52 4.29
N THR A 472 22.34 -9.71 4.83
CA THR A 472 22.16 -10.96 4.10
C THR A 472 20.68 -11.17 3.76
N ALA A 473 20.35 -11.56 2.52
CA ALA A 473 19.00 -11.99 2.16
C ALA A 473 18.76 -13.49 2.41
N ASN A 474 19.75 -14.20 2.97
CA ASN A 474 19.64 -15.64 3.23
C ASN A 474 18.56 -15.92 4.29
N ARG A 475 17.55 -16.71 3.91
CA ARG A 475 16.44 -17.11 4.79
C ARG A 475 16.86 -17.76 6.10
N LYS A 476 18.02 -18.43 6.12
CA LYS A 476 18.57 -19.07 7.33
C LYS A 476 18.98 -18.04 8.39
N SER A 477 19.11 -16.77 8.02
CA SER A 477 19.56 -15.68 8.90
C SER A 477 18.59 -14.50 8.96
N VAL A 478 17.76 -14.29 7.93
CA VAL A 478 16.83 -13.17 7.82
C VAL A 478 15.48 -13.66 7.28
N GLU A 479 14.40 -13.28 7.93
CA GLU A 479 13.03 -13.68 7.55
C GLU A 479 12.08 -12.48 7.48
N LYS A 480 10.94 -12.63 6.79
CA LYS A 480 9.82 -11.67 6.82
C LYS A 480 9.21 -11.60 8.22
N VAL A 481 8.96 -10.40 8.73
CA VAL A 481 8.40 -10.15 10.07
C VAL A 481 6.94 -10.57 10.19
N TYR A 482 6.17 -10.45 9.12
CA TYR A 482 4.75 -10.77 9.13
C TYR A 482 4.50 -12.22 8.73
N TYR A 483 3.54 -12.89 9.38
CA TYR A 483 3.06 -14.19 8.92
C TYR A 483 2.33 -14.04 7.57
N ALA A 484 2.53 -15.00 6.66
CA ALA A 484 1.79 -15.07 5.40
C ALA A 484 0.72 -16.17 5.41
N SER A 485 0.67 -16.97 6.47
CA SER A 485 -0.18 -18.14 6.59
C SER A 485 -1.02 -18.12 7.86
N MET A 486 -2.09 -18.92 7.83
CA MET A 486 -2.89 -19.22 9.01
C MET A 486 -2.13 -20.16 9.96
N PRO A 487 -2.31 -20.02 11.29
CA PRO A 487 -1.86 -21.04 12.23
C PRO A 487 -2.58 -22.37 11.94
N LYS A 488 -1.84 -23.50 11.93
CA LYS A 488 -2.40 -24.83 11.63
C LYS A 488 -3.65 -25.15 12.46
N ASN A 489 -3.62 -24.82 13.75
CA ASN A 489 -4.73 -25.11 14.68
C ASN A 489 -5.67 -23.91 14.87
N LYS A 490 -5.63 -22.91 13.97
CA LYS A 490 -6.37 -21.63 14.08
C LYS A 490 -6.19 -20.92 15.43
N LYS A 491 -5.13 -21.24 16.18
CA LYS A 491 -4.80 -20.67 17.48
C LYS A 491 -3.48 -19.91 17.42
N MET A 492 -3.39 -18.83 18.17
CA MET A 492 -2.22 -17.97 18.25
C MET A 492 -2.06 -17.45 19.67
N THR A 493 -0.82 -17.23 20.11
CA THR A 493 -0.49 -16.69 21.43
C THR A 493 0.18 -15.33 21.30
N VAL A 494 -0.20 -14.40 22.18
CA VAL A 494 0.46 -13.09 22.30
C VAL A 494 1.79 -13.22 23.05
N ILE A 495 2.89 -12.78 22.45
CA ILE A 495 4.24 -12.91 23.04
C ILE A 495 4.91 -11.56 23.35
N SER A 496 4.33 -10.45 22.90
CA SER A 496 4.82 -9.09 23.20
C SER A 496 4.68 -8.77 24.68
N LYS A 497 5.76 -8.29 25.33
CA LYS A 497 5.75 -7.91 26.76
C LYS A 497 4.65 -6.91 27.13
N LYS A 498 4.34 -5.96 26.24
CA LYS A 498 3.30 -4.93 26.45
C LYS A 498 1.91 -5.37 25.97
N GLY A 499 1.74 -6.66 25.67
CA GLY A 499 0.54 -7.16 25.01
C GLY A 499 0.42 -6.68 23.56
N VAL A 500 -0.77 -6.88 22.98
CA VAL A 500 -1.11 -6.51 21.62
C VAL A 500 -2.53 -5.95 21.55
N ASN A 501 -2.68 -4.78 20.93
CA ASN A 501 -3.98 -4.16 20.69
C ASN A 501 -4.76 -4.89 19.58
N VAL A 502 -6.08 -4.91 19.73
CA VAL A 502 -7.04 -5.31 18.70
C VAL A 502 -7.95 -4.16 18.29
N TYR A 503 -8.46 -4.25 17.07
CA TYR A 503 -9.06 -3.14 16.35
C TYR A 503 -10.33 -3.59 15.62
N LYS A 504 -11.25 -2.65 15.35
CA LYS A 504 -12.44 -2.96 14.54
C LYS A 504 -12.10 -3.15 13.06
N ASN A 505 -11.07 -2.48 12.57
CA ASN A 505 -10.74 -2.43 11.14
C ASN A 505 -9.39 -3.07 10.82
N ALA A 506 -9.25 -3.64 9.61
CA ALA A 506 -8.01 -4.29 9.16
C ALA A 506 -6.81 -3.32 9.05
N ASN A 507 -7.05 -2.02 8.83
CA ASN A 507 -6.01 -0.99 8.87
C ASN A 507 -5.51 -0.67 10.30
N LEU A 508 -5.98 -1.40 11.32
CA LEU A 508 -5.69 -1.20 12.74
C LEU A 508 -6.14 0.17 13.29
N THR A 509 -7.28 0.66 12.80
CA THR A 509 -7.97 1.83 13.38
C THR A 509 -9.11 1.40 14.30
N LYS A 510 -9.59 2.32 15.16
CA LYS A 510 -10.65 2.06 16.14
C LYS A 510 -10.26 0.92 17.11
N LYS A 511 -9.26 1.20 17.96
CA LYS A 511 -8.79 0.27 19.01
C LYS A 511 -9.98 -0.16 19.88
N VAL A 512 -10.05 -1.46 20.15
CA VAL A 512 -11.09 -2.06 20.99
C VAL A 512 -10.55 -2.41 22.37
N LYS A 513 -9.50 -3.24 22.43
CA LYS A 513 -8.86 -3.64 23.69
C LYS A 513 -7.43 -4.11 23.47
N ASN A 514 -6.72 -4.43 24.55
CA ASN A 514 -5.38 -5.00 24.53
C ASN A 514 -5.37 -6.40 25.15
N TYR A 515 -4.75 -7.36 24.47
CA TYR A 515 -4.51 -8.70 25.02
C TYR A 515 -3.11 -8.77 25.64
N LYS A 516 -3.03 -9.23 26.88
CA LYS A 516 -1.77 -9.42 27.62
C LYS A 516 -0.93 -10.55 27.02
N THR A 517 0.37 -10.55 27.30
CA THR A 517 1.27 -11.67 27.01
C THR A 517 0.68 -12.98 27.52
N GLY A 518 0.80 -14.07 26.76
CA GLY A 518 0.23 -15.38 27.08
C GLY A 518 -1.22 -15.56 26.64
N SER A 519 -1.92 -14.51 26.18
CA SER A 519 -3.30 -14.66 25.71
C SER A 519 -3.38 -15.58 24.50
N HIS A 520 -4.22 -16.62 24.57
CA HIS A 520 -4.51 -17.52 23.47
C HIS A 520 -5.76 -17.08 22.71
N LEU A 521 -5.63 -16.91 21.39
CA LEU A 521 -6.65 -16.34 20.54
C LEU A 521 -6.98 -17.29 19.39
N LYS A 522 -8.28 -17.38 19.05
CA LYS A 522 -8.76 -18.07 17.86
C LYS A 522 -8.76 -17.11 16.67
N VAL A 523 -8.15 -17.55 15.58
CA VAL A 523 -7.97 -16.79 14.34
C VAL A 523 -8.89 -17.37 13.27
N LYS A 524 -9.66 -16.51 12.62
CA LYS A 524 -10.60 -16.87 11.56
C LYS A 524 -9.93 -16.86 10.19
N LYS A 525 -9.26 -15.76 9.84
CA LYS A 525 -8.51 -15.62 8.58
C LYS A 525 -7.34 -14.65 8.72
N ILE A 526 -6.44 -14.69 7.74
CA ILE A 526 -5.36 -13.72 7.58
C ILE A 526 -5.72 -12.76 6.44
N VAL A 527 -5.51 -11.47 6.65
CA VAL A 527 -5.81 -10.40 5.69
C VAL A 527 -4.52 -9.63 5.39
N LYS A 528 -4.27 -9.33 4.13
CA LYS A 528 -3.17 -8.46 3.70
C LYS A 528 -3.64 -7.01 3.74
N HIS A 529 -2.81 -6.13 4.29
CA HIS A 529 -3.01 -4.69 4.28
C HIS A 529 -1.68 -4.02 3.92
N ASN A 530 -1.60 -3.51 2.68
CA ASN A 530 -0.36 -3.03 2.05
C ASN A 530 0.75 -4.10 2.13
N LEU A 531 1.92 -3.75 2.66
CA LEU A 531 3.09 -4.63 2.80
C LEU A 531 3.08 -5.47 4.09
N THR A 532 1.95 -5.49 4.79
CA THR A 532 1.82 -6.14 6.11
C THR A 532 0.60 -7.05 6.16
N THR A 533 0.52 -7.91 7.18
CA THR A 533 -0.63 -8.80 7.36
C THR A 533 -1.25 -8.68 8.75
N ARG A 534 -2.52 -9.06 8.82
CA ARG A 534 -3.39 -8.98 9.99
C ARG A 534 -4.13 -10.29 10.18
N TYR A 535 -4.45 -10.62 11.41
CA TYR A 535 -5.39 -11.68 11.73
C TYR A 535 -6.75 -11.10 12.05
N GLU A 536 -7.79 -11.59 11.37
CA GLU A 536 -9.17 -11.45 11.84
C GLU A 536 -9.38 -12.56 12.87
N LEU A 537 -9.72 -12.17 14.10
CA LEU A 537 -10.06 -13.06 15.18
C LEU A 537 -11.48 -13.60 15.00
N SER A 538 -11.83 -14.69 15.68
CA SER A 538 -13.19 -15.27 15.59
C SER A 538 -14.31 -14.31 15.99
N ASN A 539 -14.00 -13.27 16.78
CA ASN A 539 -14.95 -12.22 17.17
C ASN A 539 -15.00 -11.03 16.19
N GLY A 540 -14.39 -11.15 15.01
CA GLY A 540 -14.41 -10.12 13.96
C GLY A 540 -13.40 -8.99 14.14
N TYR A 541 -12.64 -8.95 15.23
CA TYR A 541 -11.61 -7.92 15.44
C TYR A 541 -10.29 -8.27 14.74
N TYR A 542 -9.53 -7.23 14.41
CA TYR A 542 -8.25 -7.35 13.72
C TYR A 542 -7.07 -7.15 14.67
N MET A 543 -6.04 -7.96 14.47
CA MET A 543 -4.77 -7.91 15.20
C MET A 543 -3.59 -7.94 14.22
N THR A 544 -2.44 -7.39 14.60
CA THR A 544 -1.18 -7.56 13.85
C THR A 544 -0.79 -9.04 13.72
N ALA A 545 -0.27 -9.44 12.56
CA ALA A 545 0.35 -10.74 12.34
C ALA A 545 1.89 -10.68 12.41
N ASN A 546 2.44 -9.70 13.13
CA ASN A 546 3.87 -9.54 13.35
C ASN A 546 4.43 -10.65 14.27
N LYS A 547 5.38 -11.45 13.77
CA LYS A 547 6.02 -12.59 14.46
C LYS A 547 6.77 -12.22 15.74
N LYS A 548 7.10 -10.95 15.99
CA LYS A 548 7.67 -10.49 17.27
C LYS A 548 6.60 -10.25 18.33
N LEU A 549 5.35 -10.08 17.92
CA LEU A 549 4.24 -9.73 18.81
C LEU A 549 3.33 -10.92 19.09
N VAL A 550 3.24 -11.86 18.13
CA VAL A 550 2.40 -13.05 18.21
C VAL A 550 3.11 -14.30 17.67
N ILE A 551 2.66 -15.49 18.09
CA ILE A 551 3.19 -16.79 17.63
C ILE A 551 2.06 -17.79 17.38
N HIS A 552 2.17 -18.61 16.33
CA HIS A 552 1.22 -19.68 16.05
C HIS A 552 1.21 -20.74 17.15
N GLY A 553 0.02 -21.24 17.48
CA GLY A 553 -0.18 -22.26 18.50
C GLY A 553 -0.47 -21.69 19.89
N ILE A 554 -0.56 -22.62 20.84
CA ILE A 554 -0.55 -22.35 22.28
C ILE A 554 0.93 -22.42 22.67
N TYR A 555 1.50 -21.28 23.06
CA TYR A 555 2.92 -21.11 23.34
C TYR A 555 3.16 -20.84 24.81
#